data_AF-G0U7A6-F1
#
_entry.id   AF-G0U7A6-F1
#
_cell.length_a   1.000
_cell.length_b   1.000
_cell.length_c   1.000
_cell.angle_alpha   90.00
_cell.angle_beta   90.00
_cell.angle_gamma   90.00
#
_symmetry.space_group_name_H-M   'P 1'
#
loop_
_entity.id
_entity.type
_entity.pdbx_description
1 polymer ?
#
loop_
_entity_poly.entity_id
_entity_poly.type
_entity_poly.pdbx_seq_one_letter_code
_entity_poly.pdbx_strand_id
1 'polypeptide(L)'
;MPPPPVGTVYRCGHFATHCCVGVVRSPCRGQVWGEPLWTCRLMLTECGKPAIPTSETVALCSQEMFTLKCRGVPFALYSIDNLREGALVHVVAKLYRKQRFVPIHGTYVEDTELLVSDQFGSLVLLGQL
;
A
#
# COMPACT_ATOMS: atom_id res chain seq x y z
N MET A 1 -49.01 8.01 9.20
CA MET A 1 -47.91 8.25 8.24
C MET A 1 -46.64 7.67 8.84
N PRO A 2 -45.97 6.70 8.20
CA PRO A 2 -44.66 6.26 8.66
C PRO A 2 -43.62 7.34 8.33
N PRO A 3 -42.57 7.51 9.16
CA PRO A 3 -41.48 8.45 8.86
C PRO A 3 -40.71 8.00 7.60
N PRO A 4 -40.12 8.94 6.84
CA PRO A 4 -39.31 8.61 5.67
C PRO A 4 -38.07 7.79 6.10
N PRO A 5 -37.57 6.90 5.23
CA PRO A 5 -36.40 6.09 5.56
C PRO A 5 -35.19 7.00 5.77
N VAL A 6 -34.45 6.74 6.86
CA VAL A 6 -33.16 7.36 7.15
C VAL A 6 -32.26 7.11 5.95
N GLY A 7 -31.92 8.17 5.22
CA GLY A 7 -31.03 8.09 4.08
C GLY A 7 -29.75 7.37 4.48
N THR A 8 -29.49 6.23 3.85
CA THR A 8 -28.19 5.56 3.92
C THR A 8 -27.12 6.57 3.56
N VAL A 9 -26.33 6.96 4.57
CA VAL A 9 -25.11 7.73 4.36
C VAL A 9 -24.15 6.82 3.61
N TYR A 10 -24.22 6.84 2.29
CA TYR A 10 -23.14 6.36 1.44
C TYR A 10 -21.95 7.28 1.72
N ARG A 11 -21.15 6.94 2.73
CA ARG A 11 -19.78 7.45 2.82
C ARG A 11 -19.05 6.87 1.63
N CYS A 12 -19.12 7.58 0.50
CA CYS A 12 -18.14 7.42 -0.57
C CYS A 12 -16.81 7.86 0.04
N GLY A 13 -16.13 6.92 0.70
CA GLY A 13 -14.78 7.14 1.16
C GLY A 13 -13.96 7.45 -0.09
N HIS A 14 -13.47 8.68 -0.22
CA HIS A 14 -12.54 9.06 -1.27
C HIS A 14 -11.32 8.15 -1.13
N PHE A 15 -11.26 7.12 -1.96
CA PHE A 15 -10.09 6.28 -2.02
C PHE A 15 -9.22 6.76 -3.18
N ALA A 16 -7.97 7.04 -2.88
CA ALA A 16 -6.99 7.34 -3.90
C ALA A 16 -6.41 6.03 -4.43
N THR A 17 -6.42 5.88 -5.75
CA THR A 17 -5.66 4.84 -6.43
C THR A 17 -4.20 5.26 -6.44
N HIS A 18 -3.31 4.38 -6.01
CA HIS A 18 -1.87 4.61 -6.01
C HIS A 18 -1.17 3.57 -6.89
N CYS A 19 -0.36 4.04 -7.84
CA CYS A 19 0.40 3.22 -8.76
C CYS A 19 1.89 3.41 -8.46
N CYS A 20 2.62 2.34 -8.20
CA CYS A 20 4.04 2.44 -7.88
C CYS A 20 4.81 1.17 -8.26
N VAL A 21 6.12 1.33 -8.40
CA VAL A 21 7.08 0.23 -8.51
C VAL A 21 7.93 0.24 -7.24
N GLY A 22 8.08 -0.91 -6.60
CA GLY A 22 8.84 -0.99 -5.36
C GLY A 22 9.42 -2.36 -5.10
N VAL A 23 10.32 -2.43 -4.13
CA VAL A 23 11.02 -3.64 -3.71
C VAL A 23 10.34 -4.23 -2.49
N VAL A 24 10.04 -5.52 -2.53
CA VAL A 24 9.44 -6.27 -1.43
C VAL A 24 10.45 -6.47 -0.31
N ARG A 25 10.09 -6.02 0.90
CA ARG A 25 10.84 -6.19 2.14
C ARG A 25 9.96 -6.82 3.22
N SER A 26 10.54 -7.69 4.02
CA SER A 26 9.91 -8.42 5.13
C SER A 26 8.53 -9.01 4.78
N PRO A 27 8.43 -9.89 3.76
CA PRO A 27 7.17 -10.53 3.41
C PRO A 27 6.70 -11.42 4.57
N CYS A 28 5.40 -11.36 4.86
CA CYS A 28 4.78 -12.06 5.97
C CYS A 28 3.43 -12.63 5.56
N ARG A 29 3.14 -13.84 6.04
CA ARG A 29 1.87 -14.54 5.83
C ARG A 29 1.00 -14.35 7.08
N GLY A 30 -0.29 -14.17 6.88
CA GLY A 30 -1.23 -14.01 7.97
C GLY A 30 -2.66 -14.32 7.54
N GLN A 31 -3.59 -13.99 8.42
CA GLN A 31 -5.01 -14.19 8.21
C GLN A 31 -5.78 -13.02 8.84
N VAL A 32 -6.83 -12.55 8.19
CA VAL A 32 -7.74 -11.54 8.74
C VAL A 32 -9.17 -11.99 8.50
N TRP A 33 -9.96 -12.09 9.57
CA TRP A 33 -11.36 -12.53 9.53
C TRP A 33 -11.57 -13.85 8.78
N GLY A 34 -10.64 -14.80 8.93
CA GLY A 34 -10.71 -16.09 8.27
C GLY A 34 -10.13 -16.12 6.84
N GLU A 35 -9.84 -14.97 6.24
CA GLU A 35 -9.28 -14.89 4.89
C GLU A 35 -7.76 -14.82 4.89
N PRO A 36 -7.08 -15.46 3.91
CA PRO A 36 -5.63 -15.38 3.80
C PRO A 36 -5.21 -13.94 3.49
N LEU A 37 -4.16 -13.51 4.18
CA LEU A 37 -3.54 -12.21 4.03
C LEU A 37 -2.05 -12.42 3.77
N TRP A 38 -1.53 -11.71 2.79
CA TRP A 38 -0.09 -11.53 2.64
C TRP A 38 0.26 -10.06 2.82
N THR A 39 1.36 -9.78 3.52
CA THR A 39 1.81 -8.40 3.79
C THR A 39 3.30 -8.25 3.56
N CYS A 40 3.74 -7.05 3.16
CA CYS A 40 5.16 -6.70 3.16
C CYS A 40 5.34 -5.20 3.40
N ARG A 41 6.59 -4.78 3.61
CA ARG A 41 7.01 -3.39 3.43
C ARG A 41 7.45 -3.23 1.97
N LEU A 42 6.86 -2.27 1.26
CA LEU A 42 7.20 -1.95 -0.11
C LEU A 42 8.09 -0.71 -0.10
N MET A 43 9.34 -0.89 -0.54
CA MET A 43 10.32 0.19 -0.62
C MET A 43 10.26 0.85 -1.99
N LEU A 44 9.94 2.13 -2.02
CA LEU A 44 10.00 2.96 -3.21
C LEU A 44 11.29 3.77 -3.15
N THR A 45 11.96 3.91 -4.29
CA THR A 45 13.19 4.67 -4.39
C THR A 45 13.03 5.71 -5.49
N GLU A 46 13.30 6.96 -5.15
CA GLU A 46 13.32 8.06 -6.11
C GLU A 46 14.75 8.55 -6.23
N CYS A 47 15.28 8.54 -7.44
CA CYS A 47 16.59 9.08 -7.74
C CYS A 47 16.59 9.87 -9.05
N GLY A 48 17.29 10.99 -9.09
CA GLY A 48 17.41 11.76 -10.33
C GLY A 48 17.84 13.21 -10.11
N LYS A 49 17.49 14.05 -11.08
CA LYS A 49 17.68 15.50 -11.01
C LYS A 49 16.34 16.18 -11.21
N PRO A 50 16.06 17.27 -10.48
CA PRO A 50 14.84 18.04 -10.70
C PRO A 50 14.84 18.63 -12.10
N ALA A 51 13.67 18.72 -12.73
CA ALA A 51 13.51 19.34 -14.05
C ALA A 51 13.67 20.88 -14.01
N ILE A 52 13.66 21.47 -12.81
CA ILE A 52 13.82 22.91 -12.62
C ILE A 52 15.30 23.26 -12.83
N PRO A 53 15.62 24.25 -13.68
CA PRO A 53 16.98 24.75 -13.82
C PRO A 53 17.37 25.51 -12.55
N THR A 54 17.87 24.79 -11.55
CA THR A 54 18.53 25.36 -10.39
C THR A 54 20.00 25.62 -10.72
N SER A 55 20.55 26.73 -10.22
CA SER A 55 21.98 27.04 -10.35
C SER A 55 22.88 26.00 -9.69
N GLU A 56 22.31 25.18 -8.80
CA GLU A 56 22.95 24.06 -8.13
C GLU A 56 22.40 22.73 -8.65
N THR A 57 23.27 21.79 -9.00
CA THR A 57 22.90 20.40 -9.30
C THR A 57 22.53 19.67 -8.02
N VAL A 58 21.27 19.79 -7.58
CA VAL A 58 20.74 18.98 -6.48
C VAL A 58 20.36 17.60 -7.02
N ALA A 59 21.00 16.55 -6.52
CA ALA A 59 20.57 15.19 -6.77
C ALA A 59 19.39 14.86 -5.84
N LEU A 60 18.29 14.39 -6.41
CA LEU A 60 17.19 13.80 -5.65
C LEU A 60 17.56 12.36 -5.35
N CYS A 61 17.56 12.01 -4.06
CA CYS A 61 17.71 10.65 -3.57
C CYS A 61 16.78 10.50 -2.36
N SER A 62 15.65 9.83 -2.54
CA SER A 62 14.67 9.57 -1.48
C SER A 62 14.27 8.11 -1.47
N GLN A 63 13.90 7.63 -0.29
CA GLN A 63 13.32 6.31 -0.11
C GLN A 63 12.07 6.41 0.76
N GLU A 64 11.00 5.77 0.32
CA GLU A 64 9.74 5.69 1.05
C GLU A 64 9.36 4.24 1.30
N MET A 65 8.67 3.99 2.41
CA MET A 65 8.26 2.65 2.82
C MET A 65 6.76 2.62 3.06
N PHE A 66 6.04 1.84 2.26
CA PHE A 66 4.60 1.61 2.44
C PHE A 66 4.35 0.22 2.99
N THR A 67 3.29 0.05 3.79
CA THR A 67 2.80 -1.28 4.12
C THR A 67 1.88 -1.76 3.01
N LEU A 68 2.23 -2.83 2.30
CA LEU A 68 1.38 -3.46 1.29
C LEU A 68 0.64 -4.64 1.90
N LYS A 69 -0.67 -4.70 1.65
CA LYS A 69 -1.56 -5.80 2.05
C LYS A 69 -2.22 -6.39 0.80
N CYS A 70 -2.06 -7.69 0.63
CA CYS A 70 -2.70 -8.49 -0.42
C CYS A 70 -3.77 -9.36 0.25
N ARG A 71 -5.04 -9.04 0.00
CA ARG A 71 -6.20 -9.76 0.52
C ARG A 71 -6.87 -10.60 -0.57
N GLY A 72 -7.61 -11.60 -0.13
CA GLY A 72 -8.28 -12.55 -1.02
C GLY A 72 -7.34 -13.66 -1.46
N VAL A 73 -7.92 -14.84 -1.65
CA VAL A 73 -7.17 -16.08 -1.97
C VAL A 73 -6.25 -15.92 -3.19
N PRO A 74 -6.67 -15.35 -4.34
CA PRO A 74 -5.81 -15.28 -5.52
C PRO A 74 -4.54 -14.47 -5.29
N PHE A 75 -4.68 -13.27 -4.71
CA PHE A 75 -3.54 -12.39 -4.45
C PHE A 75 -2.67 -12.90 -3.31
N ALA A 76 -3.26 -13.41 -2.23
CA ALA A 76 -2.47 -13.95 -1.12
C ALA A 76 -1.63 -15.15 -1.56
N LEU A 77 -2.20 -16.10 -2.31
CA LEU A 77 -1.46 -17.26 -2.82
C LEU A 77 -0.41 -16.87 -3.86
N TYR A 78 -0.78 -16.03 -4.84
CA TYR A 78 0.19 -15.53 -5.82
C TYR A 78 1.39 -14.86 -5.13
N SER A 79 1.15 -14.00 -4.13
CA SER A 79 2.22 -13.34 -3.39
C SER A 79 3.07 -14.32 -2.58
N ILE A 80 2.44 -15.32 -1.97
CA ILE A 80 3.14 -16.37 -1.22
C ILE A 80 4.09 -17.17 -2.11
N ASP A 81 3.65 -17.49 -3.32
CA ASP A 81 4.39 -18.38 -4.22
C ASP A 81 5.49 -17.65 -5.01
N ASN A 82 5.26 -16.38 -5.34
CA ASN A 82 6.11 -15.65 -6.29
C ASN A 82 6.93 -14.51 -5.67
N LEU A 83 6.50 -13.94 -4.54
CA LEU A 83 7.12 -12.72 -4.00
C LEU A 83 7.99 -13.02 -2.79
N ARG A 84 9.30 -12.84 -2.97
CA ARG A 84 10.33 -13.01 -1.94
C ARG A 84 10.92 -11.65 -1.55
N GLU A 85 11.71 -11.63 -0.48
CA GLU A 85 12.56 -10.48 -0.16
C GLU A 85 13.38 -10.09 -1.40
N GLY A 86 13.42 -8.80 -1.74
CA GLY A 86 14.15 -8.28 -2.91
C GLY A 86 13.39 -8.33 -4.23
N ALA A 87 12.18 -8.92 -4.28
CA ALA A 87 11.37 -8.91 -5.49
C ALA A 87 10.98 -7.48 -5.89
N LEU A 88 11.14 -7.14 -7.17
CA LEU A 88 10.71 -5.88 -7.76
C LEU A 88 9.30 -6.05 -8.30
N VAL A 89 8.35 -5.26 -7.81
CA VAL A 89 6.93 -5.39 -8.16
C VAL A 89 6.32 -4.07 -8.61
N HIS A 90 5.43 -4.14 -9.60
CA HIS A 90 4.50 -3.07 -9.93
C HIS A 90 3.18 -3.30 -9.20
N VAL A 91 2.68 -2.26 -8.56
CA VAL A 91 1.50 -2.31 -7.69
C VAL A 91 0.53 -1.20 -8.07
N VAL A 92 -0.72 -1.57 -8.32
CA VAL A 92 -1.86 -0.67 -8.36
C VAL A 92 -2.72 -1.00 -7.15
N ALA A 93 -2.81 -0.08 -6.18
CA ALA A 93 -3.43 -0.36 -4.89
C ALA A 93 -4.30 0.78 -4.41
N LYS A 94 -5.21 0.45 -3.51
CA LYS A 94 -6.05 1.41 -2.81
C LYS A 94 -5.24 1.97 -1.63
N LEU A 95 -5.10 3.29 -1.57
CA LEU A 95 -4.40 3.97 -0.49
C LEU A 95 -5.33 4.17 0.70
N TYR A 96 -4.93 3.67 1.86
CA TYR A 96 -5.61 3.88 3.13
C TYR A 96 -4.73 4.66 4.08
N ARG A 97 -5.27 5.73 4.65
CA ARG A 97 -4.66 6.47 5.74
C ARG A 97 -5.38 6.11 7.01
N LYS A 98 -4.66 5.54 7.98
CA LYS A 98 -5.21 5.10 9.25
C LYS A 98 -4.51 5.83 10.38
N GLN A 99 -5.29 6.41 11.27
CA GLN A 99 -4.74 6.90 12.53
C GLN A 99 -4.48 5.72 13.47
N ARG A 100 -3.25 5.63 13.96
CA ARG A 100 -2.83 4.69 14.98
C ARG A 100 -2.44 5.46 16.23
N PHE A 101 -3.11 5.17 17.35
CA PHE A 101 -2.71 5.71 18.63
C PHE A 101 -1.40 5.06 19.07
N VAL A 102 -0.44 5.87 19.51
CA VAL A 102 0.86 5.44 20.04
C VAL A 102 0.89 5.76 21.54
N PRO A 103 0.60 4.78 22.42
CA PRO A 103 0.42 5.02 23.85
C PRO A 103 1.64 5.65 24.53
N ILE A 104 2.85 5.24 24.12
CA ILE A 104 4.12 5.71 24.71
C ILE A 104 4.30 7.23 24.50
N HIS A 105 3.77 7.77 23.41
CA HIS A 105 3.86 9.19 23.08
C HIS A 105 2.56 9.94 23.38
N GLY A 106 1.50 9.26 23.83
CA GLY A 106 0.18 9.85 24.07
C GLY A 106 -0.41 10.54 22.84
N THR A 107 -0.02 10.13 21.62
CA THR A 107 -0.39 10.82 20.37
C THR A 107 -0.85 9.85 19.28
N TYR A 108 -1.50 10.38 18.25
CA TYR A 108 -1.88 9.64 17.05
C TYR A 108 -0.84 9.86 15.95
N VAL A 109 -0.48 8.78 15.25
CA VAL A 109 0.35 8.81 14.05
C VAL A 109 -0.50 8.33 12.87
N GLU A 110 -0.31 8.95 11.72
CA GLU A 110 -0.95 8.54 10.47
C GLU A 110 -0.10 7.47 9.79
N ASP A 111 -0.61 6.24 9.75
CA ASP A 111 -0.02 5.14 9.01
C ASP A 111 -0.68 5.05 7.63
N THR A 112 0.13 5.03 6.58
CA THR A 112 -0.34 4.86 5.21
C THR A 112 -0.11 3.43 4.73
N GLU A 113 -1.18 2.81 4.23
CA GLU A 113 -1.21 1.43 3.78
C GLU A 113 -1.72 1.32 2.34
N LEU A 114 -1.17 0.39 1.58
CA LEU A 114 -1.61 0.01 0.24
C LEU A 114 -2.36 -1.32 0.33
N LEU A 115 -3.57 -1.38 -0.26
CA LEU A 115 -4.37 -2.59 -0.32
C LEU A 115 -4.60 -3.04 -1.76
N VAL A 116 -4.27 -4.30 -2.04
CA VAL A 116 -4.68 -5.04 -3.23
C VAL A 116 -5.59 -6.18 -2.80
N SER A 117 -6.67 -6.41 -3.55
CA SER A 117 -7.66 -7.45 -3.28
C SER A 117 -8.26 -7.97 -4.57
N ASP A 118 -9.01 -9.07 -4.47
CA ASP A 118 -9.84 -9.61 -5.56
C ASP A 118 -10.79 -8.59 -6.19
N GLN A 119 -11.24 -7.59 -5.42
CA GLN A 119 -12.14 -6.53 -5.87
C GLN A 119 -11.41 -5.30 -6.43
N PHE A 120 -10.11 -5.13 -6.14
CA PHE A 120 -9.40 -3.91 -6.51
C PHE A 120 -7.88 -4.09 -6.55
N GLY A 121 -7.28 -3.55 -7.61
CA GLY A 121 -5.84 -3.38 -7.75
C GLY A 121 -5.18 -4.42 -8.64
N SER A 122 -3.86 -4.34 -8.73
CA SER A 122 -3.03 -5.25 -9.50
C SER A 122 -1.65 -5.36 -8.85
N LEU A 123 -1.03 -6.52 -8.99
CA LEU A 123 0.28 -6.83 -8.46
C LEU A 123 1.04 -7.68 -9.47
N VAL A 124 2.15 -7.17 -9.99
CA VAL A 124 2.93 -7.81 -11.05
C VAL A 124 4.38 -7.89 -10.63
N LEU A 125 4.96 -9.09 -10.72
CA LEU A 125 6.41 -9.29 -10.52
C LEU A 125 7.14 -8.80 -11.77
N LEU A 126 8.07 -7.86 -11.59
CA LEU A 126 8.92 -7.33 -12.66
C LEU A 126 10.29 -7.99 -12.71
N GLY A 127 10.81 -8.41 -11.55
CA GLY A 127 12.13 -9.03 -11.46
C GLY A 127 12.55 -9.31 -10.01
N GLN A 128 13.80 -9.72 -9.85
CA GLN A 128 14.42 -10.00 -8.56
C GLN A 128 15.75 -9.26 -8.47
N LEU A 129 15.94 -8.51 -7.38
CA LEU A 129 17.20 -7.85 -7.03
C LEU A 129 18.02 -8.71 -6.07
#